data_AF-A0A8X8KGN7-F1
#
_entry.id   AF-A0A8X8KGN7-F1
#
_cell.length_a   1.000
_cell.length_b   1.000
_cell.length_c   1.000
_cell.angle_alpha   90.00
_cell.angle_beta   90.00
_cell.angle_gamma   90.00
#
_symmetry.space_group_name_H-M   'P 1'
#
loop_
_entity.id
_entity.type
_entity.pdbx_description
1 polymer ?
#
loop_
_entity_poly.entity_id
_entity_poly.type
_entity_poly.pdbx_seq_one_letter_code
_entity_poly.pdbx_strand_id
1 'polypeptide(L)' 'MKGKIALYSRVSTSEQSEHGYSIHEQEQVLIKEVVKNFPGYDYETYTDSGISGKNIEGRPAMKRLLQDVKDNKIE' A
#
# COMPACT_ATOMS: atom_id res chain seq x y z
N MET A 1 21.05 -4.57 -6.22
CA MET A 1 20.06 -3.83 -5.41
C MET A 1 19.26 -4.86 -4.66
N LYS A 2 18.94 -4.65 -3.38
CA LYS A 2 17.99 -5.53 -2.67
C LYS A 2 16.62 -5.41 -3.33
N GLY A 3 15.71 -6.34 -3.11
CA GLY A 3 14.37 -6.27 -3.69
C GLY A 3 13.54 -5.09 -3.19
N LYS A 4 12.29 -5.08 -3.64
CA LYS A 4 11.34 -4.00 -3.40
C LYS A 4 10.22 -4.49 -2.51
N ILE A 5 9.95 -3.79 -1.42
CA ILE A 5 8.90 -4.12 -0.45
C ILE A 5 7.60 -3.40 -0.86
N ALA A 6 6.49 -4.13 -0.90
CA ALA A 6 5.18 -3.53 -1.15
C ALA A 6 4.55 -2.99 0.14
N LEU A 7 4.08 -1.74 0.09
CA LEU A 7 3.32 -1.09 1.14
C LEU A 7 1.88 -0.93 0.67
N TYR A 8 0.95 -1.71 1.22
CA TYR A 8 -0.46 -1.64 0.86
C TYR A 8 -1.31 -0.99 1.94
N SER A 9 -2.14 -0.02 1.58
CA SER A 9 -3.06 0.67 2.49
C SER A 9 -4.48 0.76 1.88
N ARG A 10 -5.51 0.78 2.74
CA ARG A 10 -6.91 0.89 2.31
C ARG A 10 -7.78 1.58 3.35
N VAL A 11 -8.67 2.47 2.92
CA VAL A 11 -9.77 2.99 3.75
C VAL A 11 -11.13 2.73 3.12
N SER A 12 -12.13 2.47 3.98
CA SER A 12 -13.47 2.01 3.57
C SER A 12 -14.41 3.10 3.08
N THR A 13 -14.23 4.34 3.51
CA THR A 13 -15.12 5.46 3.16
C THR A 13 -14.31 6.69 2.77
N SER A 14 -14.89 7.54 1.92
CA SER A 14 -14.31 8.82 1.53
C SER A 14 -14.14 9.76 2.72
N GLU A 15 -15.09 9.71 3.67
CA GLU A 15 -14.97 10.41 4.97
C GLU A 15 -13.76 9.95 5.78
N GLN A 16 -13.43 8.66 5.77
CA GLN A 16 -12.21 8.17 6.45
C GLN A 16 -10.94 8.59 5.72
N SER A 17 -10.95 8.79 4.40
CA SER A 17 -9.81 9.39 3.68
C SER A 17 -9.67 10.89 3.92
N GLU A 18 -10.78 11.62 4.14
CA GLU A 18 -10.79 13.09 4.27
C GLU A 18 -10.71 13.57 5.73
N HIS A 19 -11.26 12.83 6.69
CA HIS A 19 -11.42 13.24 8.09
C HIS A 19 -10.89 12.24 9.14
N GLY A 20 -10.59 10.99 8.75
CA GLY A 20 -9.96 9.99 9.64
C GLY A 20 -8.43 10.15 9.71
N TYR A 21 -7.71 9.19 10.32
CA TYR A 21 -6.26 9.05 10.13
C TYR A 21 -6.03 9.03 8.61
N SER A 22 -5.44 10.10 8.09
CA SER A 22 -5.39 10.31 6.66
C SER A 22 -4.68 9.13 6.00
N ILE A 23 -5.10 8.76 4.78
CA ILE A 23 -4.40 7.74 3.99
C ILE A 23 -2.90 8.06 3.91
N HIS A 24 -2.56 9.34 3.84
CA HIS A 24 -1.20 9.83 3.87
C HIS A 24 -0.47 9.47 5.17
N GLU A 25 -1.08 9.66 6.34
CA GLU A 25 -0.47 9.27 7.61
C GLU A 25 -0.23 7.75 7.70
N GLN A 26 -1.17 6.94 7.19
CA GLN A 26 -0.99 5.49 7.13
C GLN A 26 0.19 5.10 6.24
N GLU A 27 0.32 5.73 5.07
CA GLU A 27 1.49 5.54 4.19
C GLU A 27 2.78 5.96 4.88
N GLN A 28 2.81 7.11 5.57
CA GLN A 28 3.99 7.58 6.29
C GLN A 28 4.44 6.64 7.41
N VAL A 29 3.49 6.00 8.11
CA VAL A 29 3.81 4.98 9.12
C VAL A 29 4.48 3.77 8.47
N LEU A 30 3.93 3.26 7.36
CA LEU A 30 4.50 2.12 6.63
C LEU A 30 5.89 2.44 6.06
N ILE A 31 6.07 3.64 5.49
CA ILE A 31 7.35 4.10 4.96
C ILE A 31 8.39 4.18 6.07
N LYS A 32 8.04 4.77 7.23
CA LYS A 32 8.94 4.85 8.39
C LYS A 32 9.37 3.46 8.87
N GLU A 33 8.44 2.52 8.92
CA GLU A 33 8.72 1.15 9.34
C GLU A 33 9.69 0.44 8.38
N VAL A 34 9.50 0.61 7.06
CA VAL A 34 10.39 0.01 6.07
C VAL A 34 11.77 0.65 6.05
N VAL A 35 11.84 1.98 6.06
CA VAL A 35 13.12 2.70 6.10
C VAL A 35 13.93 2.33 7.35
N LYS A 36 13.26 2.15 8.50
CA LYS A 36 13.91 1.81 9.77
C LYS A 36 14.41 0.37 9.81
N ASN A 37 13.58 -0.60 9.41
CA ASN A 37 13.87 -2.01 9.64
C ASN A 37 14.47 -2.74 8.43
N PHE A 38 14.33 -2.19 7.23
CA PHE A 38 14.81 -2.81 5.98
C PHE A 38 15.78 -1.88 5.23
N PRO A 39 16.90 -1.48 5.85
CA PRO A 39 17.85 -0.57 5.21
C PRO A 39 18.39 -1.16 3.90
N GLY A 40 18.32 -0.36 2.84
CA GLY A 40 18.78 -0.71 1.50
C GLY A 40 17.80 -1.51 0.63
N TYR A 41 16.57 -1.78 1.11
CA TYR A 41 15.45 -2.20 0.26
C TYR A 41 14.77 -0.98 -0.34
N ASP A 42 14.31 -1.12 -1.59
CA ASP A 42 13.38 -0.15 -2.19
C ASP A 42 11.95 -0.46 -1.73
N TYR A 43 11.00 0.47 -1.94
CA TYR A 43 9.60 0.23 -1.63
C TYR A 43 8.67 0.81 -2.68
N GLU A 44 7.43 0.31 -2.72
CA GLU A 44 6.37 0.76 -3.60
C GLU A 44 5.04 0.79 -2.86
N THR A 45 4.29 1.89 -2.99
CA THR A 45 3.03 2.09 -2.29
C THR A 45 1.82 1.73 -3.16
N TYR A 46 0.80 1.13 -2.56
CA TYR A 46 -0.42 0.68 -3.20
C TYR A 46 -1.61 1.05 -2.32
N THR A 47 -2.43 1.98 -2.79
CA THR A 47 -3.42 2.65 -1.94
C THR A 47 -4.82 2.58 -2.55
N ASP A 48 -5.77 2.03 -1.80
CA ASP A 48 -7.19 1.94 -2.18
C ASP A 48 -8.07 2.78 -1.22
N SER A 49 -8.46 3.98 -1.64
CA SER A 49 -9.27 4.92 -0.81
C SER A 49 -10.75 4.88 -1.15
N GLY A 50 -11.62 4.93 -0.13
CA GLY A 50 -13.08 4.94 -0.30
C GLY A 50 -13.64 3.63 -0.86
N ILE A 51 -12.93 2.51 -0.65
CA ILE A 51 -13.25 1.22 -1.25
C ILE A 51 -13.64 0.21 -0.18
N SER A 52 -14.79 -0.44 -0.36
CA SER A 52 -15.25 -1.54 0.48
C SER A 52 -14.26 -2.71 0.51
N GLY A 53 -14.07 -3.31 1.69
CA GLY A 53 -13.27 -4.52 1.86
C GLY A 53 -13.95 -5.81 1.41
N LYS A 54 -15.19 -5.76 0.92
CA LYS A 54 -16.02 -6.95 0.65
C LYS A 54 -15.44 -7.88 -0.43
N ASN A 55 -14.82 -7.32 -1.47
CA ASN A 55 -14.19 -8.11 -2.53
C ASN A 55 -12.89 -7.44 -3.02
N ILE A 56 -12.09 -8.20 -3.76
CA ILE A 56 -10.86 -7.68 -4.38
C ILE A 56 -11.11 -6.97 -5.71
N GLU A 57 -12.30 -7.15 -6.28
CA GLU A 57 -12.64 -6.59 -7.59
C GLU A 57 -12.61 -5.07 -7.60
N GLY A 58 -13.09 -4.44 -6.52
CA GLY A 58 -13.07 -3.00 -6.34
C GLY A 58 -11.73 -2.42 -5.87
N ARG A 59 -10.66 -3.23 -5.75
CA ARG A 59 -9.36 -2.83 -5.20
C ARG A 59 -8.28 -2.74 -6.29
N PRO A 60 -8.26 -1.68 -7.11
CA PRO A 60 -7.32 -1.54 -8.21
C PRO A 60 -5.85 -1.55 -7.76
N ALA A 61 -5.51 -0.94 -6.62
CA ALA A 61 -4.13 -0.94 -6.15
C ALA A 61 -3.69 -2.33 -5.67
N MET A 62 -4.58 -3.07 -5.01
CA MET A 62 -4.32 -4.48 -4.68
C MET A 62 -4.12 -5.33 -5.93
N LYS A 63 -4.92 -5.13 -6.98
CA LYS A 63 -4.75 -5.84 -8.25
C LYS A 63 -3.41 -5.53 -8.90
N ARG A 64 -2.97 -4.26 -8.87
CA ARG A 64 -1.64 -3.84 -9.34
C ARG A 64 -0.53 -4.56 -8.55
N LEU A 65 -0.62 -4.56 -7.22
CA LEU A 65 0.33 -5.27 -6.36
C LEU A 65 0.43 -6.76 -6.73
N LEU A 66 -0.70 -7.46 -6.86
CA LEU A 66 -0.69 -8.88 -7.23
C LEU A 66 -0.06 -9.13 -8.60
N GLN A 67 -0.23 -8.21 -9.55
CA GLN A 67 0.43 -8.30 -10.85
C GLN A 67 1.93 -8.05 -10.72
N ASP A 68 2.35 -7.03 -9.96
CA ASP A 68 3.76 -6.71 -9.77
C ASP A 68 4.51 -7.83 -9.01
N VAL A 69 3.84 -8.56 -8.11
CA VAL A 69 4.37 -9.80 -7.51
C VAL A 69 4.53 -10.90 -8.56
N LYS A 70 3.53 -11.13 -9.43
CA LYS A 70 3.62 -12.12 -10.52
C LYS A 70 4.73 -11.80 -11.51
N ASP A 71 4.98 -10.52 -11.74
CA ASP A 71 6.03 -10.02 -12.62
C ASP A 71 7.42 -10.00 -11.94
N ASN A 72 7.54 -10.48 -10.69
CA ASN A 72 8.76 -10.45 -9.86
C ASN A 72 9.34 -9.04 -9.68
N LYS A 73 8.49 -8.01 -9.64
CA LYS A 73 8.89 -6.62 -9.34
C LYS A 73 8.93 -6.31 -7.85
N ILE A 74 8.29 -7.15 -7.04
CA ILE A 74 8.21 -7.09 -5.58
C ILE A 74 8.78 -8.41 -5.03
N GLU A 75 9.60 -8.33 -3.97
CA GLU A 75 10.15 -9.48 -3.23
C GLU A 75 9.32 -9.80 -1.98
#